data_AF-A0A6J4BXZ3-F1
#
_entry.id   AF-A0A6J4BXZ3-F1
#
_cell.length_a   1.000
_cell.length_b   1.000
_cell.length_c   1.000
_cell.angle_alpha   90.00
_cell.angle_beta   90.00
_cell.angle_gamma   90.00
#
_symmetry.space_group_name_H-M   'P 1'
#
loop_
_entity.id
_entity.type
_entity.pdbx_description
1 polymer ?
#
loop_
_entity_poly.entity_id
_entity_poly.type
_entity_poly.pdbx_seq_one_letter_code
_entity_poly.pdbx_strand_id
1 'polypeptide(L)'
;MTAEDHMADENAIEMRAMISRWDATRQRWGLEDCEEAGLLGHDALVSPMTGLANWGAPKMEQRMRLLIDLAAALDALLVDETRVREWLHRPRRSVGSHTPIEAMSTSVEWIRAFRNAAREFVA
;
A
#
# COMPACT_ATOMS: atom_id res chain seq x y z
N MET A 1 -1.44 -28.07 -22.72
CA MET A 1 -1.42 -27.29 -21.47
C MET A 1 -0.32 -27.87 -20.62
N THR A 2 0.86 -27.23 -20.63
CA THR A 2 2.05 -27.66 -19.87
C THR A 2 1.97 -27.08 -18.45
N ALA A 3 2.71 -27.63 -17.49
CA ALA A 3 2.74 -27.11 -16.12
C ALA A 3 3.15 -25.62 -16.05
N GLU A 4 3.96 -25.16 -17.00
CA GLU A 4 4.37 -23.76 -17.15
C GLU A 4 3.20 -22.82 -17.54
N ASP A 5 2.25 -23.32 -18.32
CA ASP A 5 1.04 -22.59 -18.73
C ASP A 5 0.06 -22.43 -17.55
N HIS A 6 0.00 -23.45 -16.67
CA HIS A 6 -0.82 -23.41 -15.46
C HIS A 6 -0.26 -22.45 -14.40
N MET A 7 1.04 -22.51 -14.13
CA MET A 7 1.70 -21.59 -13.18
C MET A 7 1.61 -20.12 -13.63
N ALA A 8 1.66 -19.87 -14.94
CA ALA A 8 1.49 -18.52 -15.49
C ALA A 8 0.06 -17.99 -15.30
N ASP A 9 -0.96 -18.84 -15.49
CA ASP A 9 -2.36 -18.47 -15.29
C ASP A 9 -2.69 -18.22 -13.80
N GLU A 10 -2.21 -19.09 -12.90
CA GLU A 10 -2.38 -18.92 -11.46
C GLU A 10 -1.76 -17.59 -10.98
N ASN A 11 -0.53 -17.28 -11.41
CA ASN A 11 0.14 -16.03 -11.07
C ASN A 11 -0.63 -14.80 -11.61
N ALA A 12 -1.19 -14.88 -12.81
CA ALA A 12 -2.01 -13.82 -13.38
C ALA A 12 -3.32 -13.59 -12.57
N ILE A 13 -3.94 -14.67 -12.09
CA ILE A 13 -5.13 -14.59 -11.22
C ILE A 13 -4.79 -13.93 -9.89
N GLU A 14 -3.69 -14.33 -9.24
CA GLU A 14 -3.25 -13.75 -7.98
C GLU A 14 -2.95 -12.25 -8.11
N MET A 15 -2.26 -11.85 -9.17
CA MET A 15 -1.92 -10.46 -9.45
C MET A 15 -3.18 -9.61 -9.70
N ARG A 16 -4.16 -10.13 -10.46
CA ARG A 16 -5.46 -9.44 -10.65
C ARG A 16 -6.22 -9.29 -9.34
N ALA A 17 -6.24 -10.34 -8.51
CA ALA A 17 -6.89 -10.28 -7.20
C ALA A 17 -6.22 -9.26 -6.27
N MET A 18 -4.89 -9.15 -6.30
CA MET A 18 -4.15 -8.14 -5.56
C MET A 18 -4.48 -6.72 -6.03
N ILE A 19 -4.50 -6.47 -7.34
CA ILE A 19 -4.87 -5.17 -7.92
C ILE A 19 -6.30 -4.80 -7.53
N SER A 20 -7.24 -5.75 -7.60
CA SER A 20 -8.63 -5.51 -7.19
C SER A 20 -8.75 -5.19 -5.70
N ARG A 21 -7.99 -5.86 -4.82
CA ARG A 21 -7.95 -5.53 -3.39
C ARG A 21 -7.32 -4.16 -3.13
N TRP A 22 -6.31 -3.80 -3.90
CA TRP A 22 -5.69 -2.48 -3.81
C TRP A 22 -6.66 -1.37 -4.23
N ASP A 23 -7.36 -1.54 -5.35
CA ASP A 23 -8.37 -0.58 -5.82
C ASP A 23 -9.47 -0.35 -4.78
N ALA A 24 -9.99 -1.44 -4.19
CA ALA A 24 -10.93 -1.34 -3.09
C ALA A 24 -10.34 -0.61 -1.87
N THR A 25 -9.08 -0.90 -1.51
CA THR A 25 -8.38 -0.21 -0.41
C THR A 25 -8.24 1.28 -0.69
N ARG A 26 -7.82 1.66 -1.91
CA ARG A 26 -7.65 3.02 -2.38
C ARG A 26 -8.96 3.81 -2.24
N GLN A 27 -10.06 3.25 -2.74
CA GLN A 27 -11.38 3.88 -2.66
C GLN A 27 -11.83 4.09 -1.21
N ARG A 28 -11.67 3.08 -0.36
CA ARG A 28 -12.08 3.14 1.05
C ARG A 28 -11.25 4.17 1.83
N TRP A 29 -9.94 4.18 1.61
CA TRP A 29 -9.07 5.20 2.20
C TRP A 29 -9.34 6.59 1.65
N GLY A 30 -9.95 6.71 0.47
CA GLY A 30 -10.26 7.98 -0.17
C GLY A 30 -9.02 8.65 -0.75
N LEU A 31 -8.08 7.86 -1.28
CA LEU A 31 -6.79 8.37 -1.77
C LEU A 31 -6.93 9.15 -3.08
N GLU A 32 -6.27 10.30 -3.13
CA GLU A 32 -6.03 11.05 -4.37
C GLU A 32 -4.98 10.35 -5.25
N ASP A 33 -4.96 10.70 -6.55
CA ASP A 33 -4.00 10.09 -7.50
C ASP A 33 -2.53 10.32 -7.08
N CYS A 34 -2.22 11.48 -6.50
CA CYS A 34 -0.87 11.81 -6.02
C CYS A 34 -0.49 10.99 -4.77
N GLU A 35 -1.45 10.74 -3.88
CA GLU A 35 -1.22 9.93 -2.68
C GLU A 35 -1.01 8.47 -3.04
N GLU A 36 -1.81 7.92 -3.96
CA GLU A 36 -1.58 6.59 -4.51
C GLU A 36 -0.20 6.50 -5.17
N ALA A 37 0.16 7.46 -6.02
CA ALA A 37 1.45 7.51 -6.68
C ALA A 37 2.59 7.49 -5.65
N GLY A 38 2.53 8.33 -4.60
CA GLY A 38 3.50 8.34 -3.51
C GLY A 38 3.57 7.01 -2.76
N LEU A 39 2.42 6.43 -2.41
CA LEU A 39 2.33 5.17 -1.68
C LEU A 39 2.85 3.97 -2.49
N LEU A 40 2.70 3.97 -3.80
CA LEU A 40 3.26 2.94 -4.67
C LEU A 40 4.71 3.19 -5.08
N GLY A 41 5.29 4.33 -4.66
CA GLY A 41 6.68 4.69 -4.90
C GLY A 41 6.94 5.33 -6.27
N HIS A 42 5.90 5.89 -6.90
CA HIS A 42 5.98 6.54 -8.20
C HIS A 42 6.65 7.93 -8.14
N ASP A 43 6.57 8.66 -7.01
CA ASP A 43 7.28 9.94 -6.86
C ASP A 43 8.81 9.81 -6.83
N ALA A 44 9.34 8.62 -6.54
CA ALA A 44 10.77 8.34 -6.68
C ALA A 44 11.23 8.24 -8.16
N LEU A 45 10.30 8.28 -9.13
CA LEU A 45 10.58 8.21 -10.57
C LEU A 45 10.74 9.58 -11.23
N VAL A 46 10.58 10.71 -10.51
CA VAL A 46 10.95 12.05 -11.01
C VAL A 46 12.47 12.28 -10.91
N SER A 47 13.26 11.23 -11.13
CA SER A 47 14.71 11.32 -11.31
C SER A 47 15.01 10.92 -12.76
N PRO A 48 15.61 11.81 -13.56
CA PRO A 48 15.71 11.58 -14.99
C PRO A 48 16.77 10.50 -15.25
N MET A 49 16.32 9.44 -15.92
CA MET A 49 17.05 8.62 -16.90
C MET A 49 16.97 7.11 -16.65
N THR A 50 16.15 6.48 -17.51
CA THR A 50 16.47 5.27 -18.29
C THR A 50 16.88 4.01 -17.52
N GLY A 51 15.92 3.13 -17.21
CA GLY A 51 16.22 1.72 -16.87
C GLY A 51 15.20 0.95 -16.01
N LEU A 52 14.14 1.60 -15.52
CA LEU A 52 13.33 1.08 -14.39
C LEU A 52 11.97 0.45 -14.73
N ALA A 53 11.61 0.30 -16.01
CA ALA A 53 10.29 -0.24 -16.39
C ALA A 53 10.03 -1.67 -15.85
N ASN A 54 11.07 -2.48 -15.63
CA ASN A 54 10.94 -3.85 -15.07
C ASN A 54 11.40 -4.00 -13.61
N TRP A 55 12.14 -3.03 -13.06
CA TRP A 55 12.63 -3.07 -11.68
C TRP A 55 11.65 -2.44 -10.67
N GLY A 56 10.70 -1.63 -11.16
CA GLY A 56 9.64 -1.04 -10.34
C GLY A 56 8.56 -2.03 -9.93
N ALA A 57 8.24 -3.02 -10.78
CA ALA A 57 7.12 -3.93 -10.55
C ALA A 57 7.24 -4.77 -9.26
N PRO A 58 8.39 -5.41 -8.94
CA PRO A 58 8.53 -6.16 -7.69
C PRO A 58 8.44 -5.29 -6.43
N LYS A 59 8.96 -4.05 -6.49
CA LYS A 59 8.90 -3.10 -5.37
C LYS A 59 7.49 -2.55 -5.17
N MET A 60 6.80 -2.21 -6.26
CA MET A 60 5.41 -1.77 -6.24
C MET A 60 4.50 -2.86 -5.69
N GLU A 61 4.66 -4.10 -6.15
CA GLU A 61 3.93 -5.26 -5.62
C GLU A 61 4.17 -5.45 -4.12
N GLN A 62 5.43 -5.37 -3.68
CA GLN A 62 5.74 -5.49 -2.25
C GLN A 62 5.05 -4.40 -1.43
N ARG A 63 5.05 -3.15 -1.89
CA ARG A 63 4.38 -2.04 -1.21
C ARG A 63 2.88 -2.24 -1.19
N MET A 64 2.27 -2.63 -2.32
CA MET A 64 0.84 -2.93 -2.43
C MET A 64 0.42 -4.03 -1.45
N ARG A 65 1.17 -5.13 -1.36
CA ARG A 65 0.90 -6.19 -0.37
C ARG A 65 0.95 -5.68 1.06
N LEU A 66 1.95 -4.87 1.41
CA LEU A 66 2.06 -4.30 2.75
C LEU A 66 0.91 -3.34 3.07
N LEU A 67 0.48 -2.53 2.11
CA LEU A 67 -0.63 -1.59 2.28
C LEU A 67 -1.97 -2.31 2.42
N ILE A 68 -2.22 -3.38 1.64
CA ILE A 68 -3.42 -4.21 1.77
C ILE A 68 -3.46 -4.88 3.16
N ASP A 69 -2.34 -5.40 3.65
CA ASP A 69 -2.27 -6.00 4.98
C ASP A 69 -2.49 -4.97 6.10
N LEU A 70 -1.89 -3.78 5.95
CA LEU A 70 -2.16 -2.64 6.84
C LEU A 70 -3.65 -2.27 6.83
N ALA A 71 -4.31 -2.24 5.66
CA ALA A 71 -5.73 -1.94 5.55
C ALA A 71 -6.57 -2.91 6.36
N ALA A 72 -6.32 -4.21 6.24
CA ALA A 72 -7.01 -5.22 7.02
C ALA A 72 -6.80 -5.04 8.53
N ALA A 73 -5.58 -4.69 8.96
CA ALA A 73 -5.29 -4.44 10.37
C ALA A 73 -5.99 -3.17 10.90
N LEU A 74 -6.00 -2.08 10.11
CA LEU A 74 -6.69 -0.84 10.46
C LEU A 74 -8.21 -1.02 10.50
N ASP A 75 -8.77 -1.80 9.59
CA ASP A 75 -10.19 -2.14 9.57
C ASP A 75 -10.60 -2.91 10.82
N ALA A 76 -9.79 -3.88 11.25
CA ALA A 76 -10.03 -4.61 12.47
C ALA A 76 -9.91 -3.72 13.72
N LEU A 77 -8.96 -2.78 13.73
CA LEU A 77 -8.70 -1.92 14.88
C LEU A 77 -9.72 -0.78 15.04
N LEU A 78 -10.07 -0.11 13.93
CA LEU A 78 -10.89 1.10 13.94
C LEU A 78 -12.35 0.83 13.66
N VAL A 79 -12.68 -0.32 13.04
CA VAL A 79 -14.04 -0.83 12.70
C VAL A 79 -14.84 0.06 11.73
N ASP A 80 -14.44 1.31 11.57
CA ASP A 80 -15.13 2.35 10.81
C ASP A 80 -14.21 2.96 9.75
N GLU A 81 -14.67 2.94 8.50
CA GLU A 81 -13.92 3.47 7.35
C GLU A 81 -13.63 4.98 7.48
N THR A 82 -14.58 5.75 8.02
CA THR A 82 -14.40 7.20 8.20
C THR A 82 -13.26 7.45 9.18
N ARG A 83 -13.18 6.69 10.27
CA ARG A 83 -12.07 6.76 11.22
C ARG A 83 -10.73 6.38 10.61
N VAL A 84 -10.68 5.39 9.72
CA VAL A 84 -9.47 5.04 8.98
C VAL A 84 -9.04 6.22 8.12
N ARG A 85 -9.96 6.80 7.34
CA ARG A 85 -9.69 7.97 6.47
C ARG A 85 -9.20 9.17 7.28
N GLU A 86 -9.91 9.52 8.35
CA GLU A 86 -9.50 10.62 9.25
C GLU A 86 -8.13 10.36 9.86
N TRP A 87 -7.85 9.11 10.25
CA TRP A 87 -6.56 8.76 10.83
C TRP A 87 -5.43 8.95 9.81
N LEU A 88 -5.64 8.50 8.57
CA LEU A 88 -4.67 8.57 7.47
C LEU A 88 -4.31 10.00 7.05
N HIS A 89 -5.27 10.93 7.09
CA HIS A 89 -5.07 12.31 6.63
C HIS A 89 -4.79 13.32 7.76
N ARG A 90 -4.88 12.89 9.02
CA ARG A 90 -4.63 13.78 10.16
C ARG A 90 -3.15 13.80 10.53
N PRO A 91 -2.52 14.98 10.65
CA PRO A 91 -1.17 15.11 11.17
C PRO A 91 -0.96 14.41 12.52
N ARG A 92 0.12 13.65 12.66
CA ARG A 92 0.47 12.94 13.90
C ARG A 92 1.87 13.33 14.37
N ARG A 93 1.99 13.68 15.65
CA ARG A 93 3.30 13.97 16.27
C ARG A 93 4.27 12.78 16.23
N SER A 94 3.74 11.55 16.27
CA SER A 94 4.53 10.32 16.20
C SER A 94 5.32 10.16 14.89
N VAL A 95 4.93 10.89 13.83
CA VAL A 95 5.64 10.92 12.54
C VAL A 95 6.08 12.34 12.16
N GLY A 96 6.47 13.15 13.15
CA GLY A 96 7.03 14.48 12.89
C GLY A 96 6.00 15.51 12.42
N SER A 97 4.72 15.35 12.75
CA SER A 97 3.60 16.18 12.29
C SER A 97 3.23 15.99 10.81
N HIS A 98 3.77 14.96 10.17
CA HIS A 98 3.25 14.47 8.90
C HIS A 98 1.94 13.69 9.10
N THR A 99 1.18 13.55 8.03
CA THR A 99 0.09 12.57 7.98
C THR A 99 0.67 11.15 7.83
N PRO A 100 -0.05 10.11 8.28
CA PRO A 100 0.37 8.73 8.00
C PRO A 100 0.59 8.43 6.52
N ILE A 101 -0.22 9.00 5.61
CA ILE A 101 -0.02 8.84 4.15
C ILE A 101 1.33 9.40 3.73
N GLU A 102 1.65 10.65 4.09
CA GLU A 102 2.95 11.27 3.77
C GLU A 102 4.12 10.43 4.31
N ALA A 103 4.03 9.96 5.56
CA ALA A 103 5.06 9.12 6.15
C ALA A 103 5.26 7.81 5.36
N MET A 104 4.17 7.12 4.99
CA MET A 104 4.23 5.89 4.20
C MET A 104 4.75 6.12 2.78
N SER A 105 4.41 7.24 2.14
CA SER A 105 4.90 7.61 0.81
C SER A 105 6.42 7.80 0.80
N THR A 106 6.99 8.35 1.87
CA THR A 106 8.45 8.57 1.95
C THR A 106 9.25 7.30 2.26
N SER A 107 8.68 6.32 2.97
CA SER A 107 9.42 5.11 3.36
C SER A 107 8.53 3.89 3.57
N VAL A 108 8.97 2.75 3.02
CA VAL A 108 8.32 1.45 3.25
C VAL A 108 8.39 1.02 4.72
N GLU A 109 9.36 1.51 5.48
CA GLU A 109 9.50 1.18 6.90
C GLU A 109 8.35 1.77 7.72
N TRP A 110 7.79 2.91 7.32
CA TRP A 110 6.59 3.46 7.95
C TRP A 110 5.37 2.58 7.72
N ILE A 111 5.22 2.00 6.52
CA ILE A 111 4.13 1.04 6.23
C ILE A 111 4.27 -0.19 7.16
N ARG A 112 5.49 -0.72 7.31
CA ARG A 112 5.77 -1.86 8.20
C ARG A 112 5.51 -1.51 9.66
N ALA A 113 5.94 -0.33 10.12
CA ALA A 113 5.76 0.11 11.49
C ALA A 113 4.27 0.25 11.84
N PHE A 114 3.47 0.91 10.99
CA PHE A 114 2.04 1.03 11.22
C PHE A 114 1.32 -0.31 11.17
N ARG A 115 1.69 -1.18 10.23
CA ARG A 115 1.13 -2.54 10.12
C ARG A 115 1.38 -3.33 11.40
N ASN A 116 2.62 -3.35 11.89
CA ASN A 116 2.97 -4.10 13.09
C ASN A 116 2.24 -3.54 14.31
N ALA A 117 2.26 -2.21 14.50
CA ALA A 117 1.54 -1.57 15.59
C ALA A 117 0.05 -1.90 15.55
N ALA A 118 -0.62 -1.78 14.39
CA ALA A 118 -2.04 -2.09 14.26
C ALA A 118 -2.34 -3.56 14.61
N ARG A 119 -1.49 -4.51 14.21
CA ARG A 119 -1.65 -5.93 14.53
C ARG A 119 -1.43 -6.24 16.00
N GLU A 120 -0.50 -5.57 16.66
CA GLU A 120 -0.26 -5.71 18.11
C GLU A 120 -1.47 -5.32 18.96
N PHE A 121 -2.33 -4.40 18.48
CA PHE A 121 -3.56 -4.03 19.18
C PHE A 121 -4.75 -4.96 18.91
N VAL A 122 -4.69 -5.78 17.87
CA VAL A 122 -5.79 -6.69 17.46
C VAL A 122 -5.54 -8.13 17.95
N ALA A 123 -4.30 -8.48 18.27
CA ALA A 123 -3.91 -9.79 18.81
C ALA A 123 -4.21 -9.92 20.32
#